data_AF-A0A519QJQ9-F1
#
_entry.id   AF-A0A519QJQ9-F1
#
_cell.length_a   1.000
_cell.length_b   1.000
_cell.length_c   1.000
_cell.angle_alpha   90.00
_cell.angle_beta   90.00
_cell.angle_gamma   90.00
#
_symmetry.space_group_name_H-M   'P 1'
#
loop_
_entity.id
_entity.type
_entity.pdbx_description
1 polymer ?
#
loop_
_entity_poly.entity_id
_entity_poly.type
_entity_poly.pdbx_seq_one_letter_code
_entity_poly.pdbx_strand_id
1 'polypeptide(L)'
;MALHQSLQQKLLQKLSPQQIQLMKLLQVPTAILDERIKEEIEENPALEQGEEGHDEEFEPQDEFEKTEEDFEPDGSQDDYENIDISDYVHDGDDEVGDYRMRDDNYPEQDDNRVIPHKVETTFNELMLQQLGLLKIDEKQKKVAIHIVGSLDEDGYLRREIPAMIDDLAFRQNIDTNEEELSEIILMIQQFDPPGVGARNLQECLLLQLERKPGNDKTTQLAIKVLEKYFDEFTKKHYEKIQRGLDLSDEQLRDIIAQIVKLNPKPGGIVGDQNKGENYVIPDFFIVNNNGKLELTLNSK
;
A
#
# COMPACT_ATOMS: atom_id res chain seq x y z
N MET A 1 -9.92 -0.82 -87.13
CA MET A 1 -9.65 -1.03 -85.69
C MET A 1 -10.13 0.20 -84.96
N ALA A 2 -11.24 0.11 -84.22
CA ALA A 2 -11.75 1.22 -83.42
C ALA A 2 -11.07 1.17 -82.04
N LEU A 3 -10.39 2.25 -81.67
CA LEU A 3 -9.78 2.41 -80.34
C LEU A 3 -10.88 2.53 -79.30
N HIS A 4 -10.91 1.61 -78.33
CA HIS A 4 -11.81 1.70 -77.18
C HIS A 4 -11.06 2.37 -76.03
N GLN A 5 -11.38 3.63 -75.74
CA GLN A 5 -10.83 4.36 -74.61
C GLN A 5 -11.74 4.17 -73.39
N SER A 6 -11.35 3.31 -72.44
CA SER A 6 -12.07 3.16 -71.17
C SER A 6 -11.51 4.12 -70.12
N LEU A 7 -12.31 5.10 -69.70
CA LEU A 7 -11.99 5.98 -68.57
C LEU A 7 -12.43 5.32 -67.26
N GLN A 8 -11.48 4.88 -66.43
CA GLN A 8 -11.74 4.39 -65.07
C GLN A 8 -11.64 5.55 -64.06
N GLN A 9 -12.78 5.98 -63.52
CA GLN A 9 -12.82 6.93 -62.40
C GLN A 9 -12.61 6.15 -61.10
N LYS A 10 -11.42 6.24 -60.50
CA LYS A 10 -11.19 5.77 -59.12
C LYS A 10 -11.62 6.85 -58.15
N LEU A 11 -12.69 6.58 -57.40
CA LEU A 11 -13.19 7.46 -56.35
C LEU A 11 -12.28 7.33 -55.11
N LEU A 12 -11.22 8.14 -55.04
CA LEU A 12 -10.40 8.29 -53.83
C LEU A 12 -11.10 9.29 -52.91
N GLN A 13 -11.89 8.82 -51.95
CA GLN A 13 -12.34 9.67 -50.85
C GLN A 13 -11.12 10.09 -50.04
N LYS A 14 -10.66 11.33 -50.22
CA LYS A 14 -9.70 11.95 -49.30
C LYS A 14 -10.48 12.31 -48.04
N LEU A 15 -10.40 11.46 -47.01
CA LEU A 15 -10.86 11.82 -45.67
C LEU A 15 -10.17 13.13 -45.26
N SER A 16 -10.97 14.08 -44.78
CA SER A 16 -10.43 15.36 -44.34
C SER A 16 -9.46 15.12 -43.17
N PRO A 17 -8.37 15.88 -43.06
CA PRO A 17 -7.43 15.76 -41.94
C PRO A 17 -8.13 15.82 -40.56
N GLN A 18 -9.20 16.61 -40.46
CA GLN A 18 -10.04 16.74 -39.26
C GLN A 18 -10.77 15.43 -38.89
N GLN A 19 -11.30 14.70 -39.88
CA GLN A 19 -11.96 13.41 -39.64
C GLN A 19 -10.98 12.32 -39.15
N ILE A 20 -9.72 12.38 -39.62
CA ILE A 20 -8.66 11.46 -39.16
C ILE A 20 -8.26 11.79 -37.71
N GLN A 21 -8.20 13.07 -37.36
CA GLN A 21 -7.90 13.52 -36.00
C GLN A 21 -8.99 13.10 -35.01
N LEU A 22 -10.27 13.27 -35.40
CA LEU A 22 -11.41 12.84 -34.60
C LEU A 22 -11.42 11.31 -34.37
N MET A 23 -11.17 10.54 -35.43
CA MET A 23 -11.08 9.08 -35.33
C MET A 23 -9.92 8.62 -34.44
N LYS A 24 -8.77 9.32 -34.51
CA LYS A 24 -7.65 9.04 -33.62
C LYS A 24 -8.02 9.30 -32.16
N LEU A 25 -8.68 10.43 -31.89
CA LEU A 25 -9.08 10.83 -30.54
C LEU A 25 -10.07 9.83 -29.90
N LEU A 26 -11.04 9.33 -30.67
CA LEU A 26 -12.00 8.30 -30.22
C LEU A 26 -11.38 6.93 -29.96
N GLN A 27 -10.22 6.63 -30.54
CA GLN A 27 -9.53 5.35 -30.39
C GLN A 27 -8.52 5.33 -29.24
N VAL A 28 -8.26 6.48 -28.61
CA VAL A 28 -7.33 6.57 -27.47
C VAL A 28 -8.04 6.12 -26.18
N PRO A 29 -7.43 5.27 -25.35
CA PRO A 29 -7.92 4.99 -24.01
C PRO A 29 -8.10 6.28 -23.19
N THR A 30 -9.18 6.38 -22.42
CA THR A 30 -9.53 7.54 -21.58
C THR A 30 -8.34 8.04 -20.73
N ALA A 31 -7.57 7.13 -20.13
CA ALA A 31 -6.38 7.48 -19.35
C ALA A 31 -5.29 8.23 -20.15
N ILE A 32 -5.08 7.86 -21.42
CA ILE A 32 -4.11 8.51 -22.31
C ILE A 32 -4.69 9.82 -22.88
N LEU A 33 -6.02 9.89 -23.04
CA LEU A 33 -6.71 11.11 -23.41
C LEU A 33 -6.52 12.19 -22.34
N ASP A 34 -6.68 11.85 -21.05
CA ASP A 34 -6.50 12.78 -19.93
C ASP A 34 -5.07 13.30 -19.84
N GLU A 35 -4.06 12.44 -20.01
CA GLU A 35 -2.64 12.84 -20.06
C GLU A 35 -2.41 13.83 -21.20
N ARG A 36 -2.98 13.56 -22.38
CA ARG A 36 -2.87 14.44 -23.54
C ARG A 36 -3.63 15.76 -23.37
N ILE A 37 -4.79 15.75 -22.70
CA ILE A 37 -5.53 16.98 -22.37
C ILE A 37 -4.70 17.85 -21.42
N LYS A 38 -4.03 17.25 -20.43
CA LYS A 38 -3.13 17.97 -19.52
C LYS A 38 -1.94 18.59 -20.26
N GLU A 39 -1.28 17.82 -21.14
CA GLU A 39 -0.20 18.36 -21.99
C GLU A 39 -0.67 19.55 -22.85
N GLU A 40 -1.87 19.46 -23.45
CA GLU A 40 -2.41 20.52 -24.30
C GLU A 40 -2.89 21.75 -23.49
N ILE A 41 -3.32 21.57 -22.22
CA ILE A 41 -3.59 22.68 -21.29
C ILE A 41 -2.30 23.42 -20.93
N GLU A 42 -1.18 22.70 -20.75
CA GLU A 42 0.13 23.32 -20.48
C GLU A 42 0.68 24.07 -21.71
N GLU A 43 0.48 23.53 -22.92
CA GLU A 43 0.94 24.16 -24.17
C GLU A 43 0.05 25.33 -24.60
N ASN A 44 -1.24 25.32 -24.27
CA ASN A 44 -2.19 26.34 -24.69
C ASN A 44 -2.55 27.30 -23.55
N PRO A 45 -1.95 28.50 -23.50
CA PRO A 45 -2.20 29.49 -22.44
C PRO A 45 -3.62 30.09 -22.44
N ALA A 46 -4.49 29.70 -23.39
CA ALA A 46 -5.91 30.07 -23.40
C ALA A 46 -6.83 29.03 -22.74
N LEU A 47 -6.30 27.87 -22.33
CA LEU A 47 -7.04 26.85 -21.60
C LEU A 47 -6.74 26.94 -20.11
N GLU A 48 -7.78 26.90 -19.30
CA GLU A 48 -7.70 26.87 -17.84
C GLU A 48 -8.50 25.66 -17.37
N GLN A 49 -7.99 24.96 -16.35
CA GLN A 49 -8.74 23.90 -15.69
C GLN A 49 -9.85 24.57 -14.88
N GLY A 50 -11.11 24.36 -15.26
CA GLY A 50 -12.23 24.86 -14.45
C GLY A 50 -12.16 24.27 -13.04
N GLU A 51 -12.32 25.11 -12.02
CA GLU A 51 -12.47 24.63 -10.65
C GLU A 51 -13.74 23.78 -10.55
N GLU A 52 -13.60 22.52 -10.11
CA GLU A 52 -14.71 21.63 -9.78
C GLU A 52 -15.43 22.21 -8.55
N GLY A 53 -16.35 23.15 -8.77
CA GLY A 53 -17.09 23.81 -7.69
C GLY A 53 -18.08 24.89 -8.11
N HIS A 54 -18.24 25.21 -9.39
CA HIS A 54 -19.27 26.14 -9.85
C HIS A 54 -20.31 25.39 -10.69
N ASP A 55 -21.25 24.74 -9.99
CA ASP A 55 -22.63 24.77 -10.46
C ASP A 55 -23.03 26.25 -10.48
N GLU A 56 -22.94 26.89 -11.65
CA GLU A 56 -23.52 28.22 -11.86
C GLU A 56 -25.04 28.10 -11.82
N GLU A 57 -25.58 27.97 -10.61
CA GLU A 57 -26.96 28.29 -10.33
C GLU A 57 -27.11 29.80 -10.53
N PHE A 58 -27.87 30.16 -11.57
CA PHE A 58 -28.06 31.52 -12.03
C PHE A 58 -28.94 32.29 -11.02
N GLU A 59 -28.35 32.78 -9.93
CA GLU A 59 -29.05 33.64 -8.97
C GLU A 59 -29.04 35.12 -9.40
N PRO A 60 -30.20 35.80 -9.47
CA PRO A 60 -30.24 37.24 -9.69
C PRO A 60 -29.82 37.96 -8.40
N GLN A 61 -28.72 38.72 -8.47
CA GLN A 61 -28.22 39.58 -7.39
C GLN A 61 -29.23 40.70 -7.08
N ASP A 62 -29.74 40.73 -5.85
CA ASP A 62 -30.30 41.94 -5.23
C ASP A 62 -29.23 42.53 -4.30
N GLU A 63 -28.73 43.70 -4.68
CA GLU A 63 -27.92 44.62 -3.88
C GLU A 63 -28.76 45.27 -2.76
N PHE A 64 -28.08 45.76 -1.71
CA PHE A 64 -28.54 46.36 -0.44
C PHE A 64 -28.67 45.30 0.69
N GLU A 65 -28.02 45.40 1.85
CA GLU A 65 -27.66 46.59 2.62
C GLU A 65 -26.54 46.24 3.64
N LYS A 66 -25.61 47.19 3.84
CA LYS A 66 -24.51 47.14 4.82
C LYS A 66 -24.96 47.87 6.10
N THR A 67 -24.84 47.26 7.27
CA THR A 67 -24.65 47.93 8.57
C THR A 67 -24.13 46.88 9.57
N GLU A 68 -22.83 46.70 9.76
CA GLU A 68 -22.00 47.32 10.83
C GLU A 68 -22.63 47.28 12.22
N GLU A 69 -22.30 46.25 13.02
CA GLU A 69 -22.30 46.32 14.49
C GLU A 69 -21.06 45.62 15.06
N ASP A 70 -20.57 46.18 16.15
CA ASP A 70 -19.21 46.18 16.71
C ASP A 70 -18.66 44.82 17.17
N PHE A 71 -17.35 44.64 16.97
CA PHE A 71 -16.54 43.59 17.60
C PHE A 71 -15.40 44.24 18.39
N GLU A 72 -15.61 44.47 19.70
CA GLU A 72 -14.52 44.69 20.66
C GLU A 72 -14.24 43.37 21.40
N PRO A 73 -13.00 42.85 21.36
CA PRO A 73 -12.57 41.78 22.25
C PRO A 73 -11.82 42.41 23.43
N ASP A 74 -12.50 42.72 24.52
CA ASP A 74 -11.84 43.03 25.80
C ASP A 74 -11.75 41.77 26.66
N GLY A 75 -10.55 41.19 26.70
CA GLY A 75 -10.21 40.07 27.55
C GLY A 75 -10.05 40.54 28.99
N SER A 76 -11.10 40.36 29.80
CA SER A 76 -11.01 40.38 31.25
C SER A 76 -11.12 38.95 31.79
N GLN A 77 -10.04 38.51 32.43
CA GLN A 77 -9.99 37.30 33.24
C GLN A 77 -10.83 37.53 34.50
N ASP A 78 -12.11 37.13 34.52
CA ASP A 78 -12.87 36.92 35.76
C ASP A 78 -14.15 36.05 35.62
N ASP A 79 -14.37 35.35 34.49
CA ASP A 79 -15.57 34.52 34.27
C ASP A 79 -15.41 33.04 34.71
N TYR A 80 -14.74 32.79 35.84
CA TYR A 80 -14.66 31.45 36.44
C TYR A 80 -15.51 31.28 37.72
N GLU A 81 -16.32 32.28 38.10
CA GLU A 81 -17.17 32.20 39.29
C GLU A 81 -18.69 32.07 39.00
N ASN A 82 -19.10 32.02 37.73
CA ASN A 82 -20.51 31.88 37.32
C ASN A 82 -20.77 30.68 36.38
N ILE A 83 -20.11 29.55 36.64
CA ILE A 83 -20.56 28.28 36.05
C ILE A 83 -21.72 27.78 36.90
N ASP A 84 -22.94 28.10 36.49
CA ASP A 84 -24.15 27.55 37.08
C ASP A 84 -24.19 26.03 36.81
N ILE A 85 -23.77 25.25 37.81
CA ILE A 85 -23.84 23.78 37.80
C ILE A 85 -25.30 23.31 37.65
N SER A 86 -26.30 24.16 37.89
CA SER A 86 -27.71 23.79 37.73
C SER A 86 -28.14 23.63 36.26
N ASP A 87 -27.56 24.37 35.31
CA ASP A 87 -27.82 24.20 33.87
C ASP A 87 -27.26 22.86 33.36
N TYR A 88 -26.06 22.48 33.79
CA TYR A 88 -25.43 21.20 33.40
C TYR A 88 -26.17 19.96 33.94
N VAL A 89 -26.91 20.12 35.05
CA VAL A 89 -27.68 19.02 35.66
C VAL A 89 -29.10 18.95 35.10
N HIS A 90 -29.60 20.00 34.46
CA HIS A 90 -30.93 19.99 33.84
C HIS A 90 -30.96 19.27 32.48
N ASP A 91 -29.83 19.21 31.77
CA ASP A 91 -29.66 18.46 30.52
C ASP A 91 -29.37 16.95 30.74
N GLY A 92 -29.37 16.49 32.00
CA GLY A 92 -28.82 15.19 32.39
C GLY A 92 -29.74 13.97 32.32
N ASP A 93 -31.04 14.10 32.02
CA ASP A 93 -31.95 12.93 32.09
C ASP A 93 -33.11 12.88 31.06
N ASP A 94 -33.47 13.96 30.37
CA ASP A 94 -34.62 13.98 29.44
C ASP A 94 -34.29 14.30 27.97
N GLU A 95 -33.05 14.67 27.64
CA GLU A 95 -32.64 14.85 26.24
C GLU A 95 -32.13 13.52 25.68
N VAL A 96 -33.02 12.78 25.03
CA VAL A 96 -32.63 11.65 24.18
C VAL A 96 -31.76 12.22 23.08
N GLY A 97 -30.43 12.13 23.25
CA GLY A 97 -29.49 12.69 22.28
C GLY A 97 -29.86 12.25 20.86
N ASP A 98 -29.79 13.19 19.92
CA ASP A 98 -30.27 13.08 18.54
C ASP A 98 -29.81 11.78 17.82
N TYR A 99 -28.65 11.25 18.23
CA TYR A 99 -28.10 9.96 17.80
C TYR A 99 -29.00 8.73 18.10
N ARG A 100 -29.94 8.83 19.04
CA ARG A 100 -30.91 7.79 19.40
C ARG A 100 -32.26 7.94 18.70
N MET A 101 -32.55 9.12 18.13
CA MET A 101 -33.78 9.41 17.39
C MET A 101 -33.64 9.19 15.87
N ARG A 102 -32.41 8.97 15.37
CA ARG A 102 -32.14 8.59 13.98
C ARG A 102 -32.60 7.16 13.68
N ASP A 103 -33.62 7.04 12.83
CA ASP A 103 -34.09 5.77 12.26
C ASP A 103 -33.12 5.30 11.16
N ASP A 104 -32.50 4.13 11.33
CA ASP A 104 -31.59 3.50 10.35
C ASP A 104 -32.26 3.18 8.99
N ASN A 105 -33.60 3.29 8.88
CA ASN A 105 -34.36 2.97 7.67
C ASN A 105 -34.58 4.13 6.69
N TYR A 106 -34.18 5.36 7.02
CA TYR A 106 -34.23 6.48 6.07
C TYR A 106 -32.82 6.80 5.58
N PRO A 107 -32.44 6.45 4.34
CA PRO A 107 -31.23 6.99 3.75
C PRO A 107 -31.47 8.48 3.52
N GLU A 108 -31.04 9.33 4.45
CA GLU A 108 -30.75 10.72 4.14
C GLU A 108 -29.81 10.72 2.94
N GLN A 109 -30.13 11.56 1.96
CA GLN A 109 -29.35 11.83 0.76
C GLN A 109 -28.09 12.64 1.12
N ASP A 110 -27.43 12.30 2.22
CA ASP A 110 -26.11 12.77 2.59
C ASP A 110 -25.11 11.73 2.08
N ASP A 111 -24.62 11.99 0.88
CA ASP A 111 -23.61 11.18 0.20
C ASP A 111 -22.24 11.25 0.91
N ASN A 112 -22.16 11.88 2.09
CA ASN A 112 -21.03 11.79 3.01
C ASN A 112 -20.98 10.45 3.76
N ARG A 113 -21.14 9.33 3.04
CA ARG A 113 -20.52 8.09 3.49
C ARG A 113 -19.02 8.32 3.47
N VAL A 114 -18.46 8.70 4.62
CA VAL A 114 -17.02 8.72 4.83
C VAL A 114 -16.52 7.33 4.49
N ILE A 115 -15.94 7.19 3.30
CA ILE A 115 -15.36 5.93 2.85
C ILE A 115 -14.27 5.66 3.87
N PRO A 116 -14.37 4.60 4.71
CA PRO A 116 -13.35 4.35 5.69
C PRO A 116 -12.05 4.08 4.92
N HIS A 117 -11.11 5.01 4.98
CA HIS A 117 -9.78 4.79 4.46
C HIS A 117 -9.19 3.61 5.23
N LYS A 118 -8.95 2.51 4.52
CA LYS A 118 -8.31 1.33 5.10
C LYS A 118 -6.91 1.76 5.54
N VAL A 119 -6.71 1.93 6.85
CA VAL A 119 -5.38 2.16 7.42
C VAL A 119 -4.65 0.82 7.36
N GLU A 120 -3.79 0.69 6.37
CA GLU A 120 -2.95 -0.48 6.20
C GLU A 120 -1.58 -0.23 6.82
N THR A 121 -1.19 -1.10 7.76
CA THR A 121 0.17 -1.05 8.32
C THR A 121 1.15 -1.57 7.29
N THR A 122 2.19 -0.79 6.99
CA THR A 122 3.26 -1.24 6.09
C THR A 122 4.18 -2.25 6.78
N PHE A 123 4.89 -3.08 6.00
CA PHE A 123 5.88 -4.00 6.55
C PHE A 123 6.94 -3.27 7.39
N ASN A 124 7.43 -2.13 6.89
CA ASN A 124 8.41 -1.33 7.61
C ASN A 124 7.84 -0.78 8.93
N GLU A 125 6.60 -0.31 8.92
CA GLU A 125 5.92 0.17 10.13
C GLU A 125 5.76 -0.93 11.18
N LEU A 126 5.39 -2.15 10.77
CA LEU A 126 5.28 -3.30 11.67
C LEU A 126 6.64 -3.65 12.29
N MET A 127 7.74 -3.58 11.52
CA MET A 127 9.10 -3.76 12.04
C MET A 127 9.48 -2.64 13.03
N LEU A 128 9.14 -1.38 12.73
CA LEU A 128 9.40 -0.24 13.63
C LEU A 128 8.61 -0.36 14.94
N GLN A 129 7.36 -0.82 14.88
CA GLN A 129 6.55 -1.10 16.07
C GLN A 129 7.21 -2.18 16.94
N GLN A 130 7.68 -3.28 16.34
CA GLN A 130 8.39 -4.34 17.06
C GLN A 130 9.72 -3.89 17.66
N LEU A 131 10.46 -3.05 16.95
CA LEU A 131 11.67 -2.41 17.44
C LEU A 131 11.39 -1.50 18.64
N GLY A 132 10.23 -0.83 18.67
CA GLY A 132 9.76 -0.05 19.81
C GLY A 132 9.47 -0.87 21.08
N LEU A 133 9.23 -2.18 20.96
CA LEU A 133 8.98 -3.08 22.09
C LEU A 133 10.29 -3.57 22.75
N LEU A 134 11.43 -3.45 22.06
CA LEU A 134 12.73 -3.85 22.58
C LEU A 134 13.33 -2.77 23.51
N LYS A 135 14.00 -3.22 24.57
CA LYS A 135 14.79 -2.35 25.43
C LYS A 135 16.22 -2.26 24.90
N ILE A 136 16.49 -1.24 24.09
CA ILE A 136 17.80 -0.97 23.48
C ILE A 136 18.24 0.47 23.76
N ASP A 137 19.55 0.72 23.71
CA ASP A 137 20.11 2.05 23.88
C ASP A 137 19.72 2.99 22.72
N GLU A 138 19.76 4.32 22.93
CA GLU A 138 19.43 5.30 21.88
C GLU A 138 20.32 5.15 20.64
N LYS A 139 21.62 4.86 20.84
CA LYS A 139 22.55 4.59 19.74
C LYS A 139 22.13 3.34 18.97
N GLN A 140 21.85 2.25 19.68
CA GLN A 140 21.41 0.98 19.09
C GLN A 140 20.07 1.13 18.37
N LYS A 141 19.15 1.94 18.89
CA LYS A 141 17.86 2.24 18.26
C LYS A 141 18.03 2.92 16.91
N LYS A 142 18.91 3.92 16.80
CA LYS A 142 19.21 4.60 15.53
C LYS A 142 19.79 3.64 14.49
N VAL A 143 20.73 2.79 14.92
CA VAL A 143 21.32 1.75 14.07
C VAL A 143 20.26 0.74 13.63
N ALA A 144 19.41 0.27 14.54
CA ALA A 144 18.36 -0.70 14.24
C ALA A 144 17.31 -0.13 13.26
N ILE A 145 16.93 1.15 13.41
CA ILE A 145 16.04 1.84 12.45
C ILE A 145 16.67 1.89 11.05
N HIS A 146 17.98 2.15 10.96
CA HIS A 146 18.69 2.15 9.68
C HIS A 146 18.69 0.74 9.03
N ILE A 147 18.87 -0.31 9.83
CA ILE A 147 18.82 -1.69 9.33
C ILE A 147 17.41 -2.05 8.86
N VAL A 148 16.38 -1.73 9.63
CA VAL A 148 14.97 -1.96 9.26
C VAL A 148 14.61 -1.21 7.98
N GLY A 149 15.11 0.02 7.80
CA GLY A 149 14.96 0.78 6.55
C GLY A 149 15.77 0.22 5.37
N SER A 150 16.74 -0.66 5.62
CA SER A 150 17.54 -1.33 4.58
C SER A 150 17.00 -2.72 4.22
N LEU A 151 15.88 -3.15 4.81
CA LEU A 151 15.20 -4.40 4.47
C LEU A 151 14.40 -4.22 3.18
N ASP A 152 14.49 -5.21 2.29
CA ASP A 152 13.65 -5.26 1.09
C ASP A 152 12.20 -5.63 1.42
N GLU A 153 11.29 -5.39 0.46
CA GLU A 153 9.89 -5.85 0.52
C GLU A 153 9.76 -7.37 0.74
N ASP A 154 10.73 -8.15 0.25
CA ASP A 154 10.78 -9.61 0.45
C ASP A 154 11.19 -10.00 1.88
N GLY A 155 11.68 -9.05 2.70
CA GLY A 155 12.16 -9.26 4.08
C GLY A 155 13.64 -9.64 4.21
N TYR A 156 14.41 -9.58 3.12
CA TYR A 156 15.85 -9.91 3.10
C TYR A 156 16.73 -8.67 3.35
N LEU A 157 17.87 -8.89 4.00
CA LEU A 157 18.93 -7.90 4.18
C LEU A 157 20.05 -8.16 3.16
N ARG A 158 19.95 -7.55 1.97
CA ARG A 158 20.93 -7.75 0.88
C ARG A 158 22.20 -6.94 1.04
N ARG A 159 22.16 -5.87 1.83
CA ARG A 159 23.28 -4.95 1.99
C ARG A 159 24.31 -5.55 2.95
N GLU A 160 25.59 -5.38 2.62
CA GLU A 160 26.70 -5.95 3.39
C GLU A 160 26.98 -5.15 4.66
N ILE A 161 27.46 -5.82 5.73
CA ILE A 161 27.80 -5.19 7.02
C ILE A 161 28.76 -4.01 6.84
N PRO A 162 29.90 -4.14 6.12
CA PRO A 162 30.86 -3.04 6.01
C PRO A 162 30.24 -1.79 5.37
N ALA A 163 29.41 -1.98 4.33
CA ALA A 163 28.72 -0.89 3.67
C ALA A 163 27.74 -0.16 4.60
N MET A 164 27.05 -0.88 5.49
CA MET A 164 26.16 -0.27 6.47
C MET A 164 26.92 0.53 7.53
N ILE A 165 28.09 0.04 7.96
CA ILE A 165 28.94 0.76 8.93
C ILE A 165 29.37 2.10 8.34
N ASP A 166 29.82 2.08 7.09
CA ASP A 166 30.19 3.31 6.37
C ASP A 166 29.00 4.27 6.29
N ASP A 167 27.80 3.82 5.91
CA ASP A 167 26.62 4.69 5.85
C ASP A 167 26.28 5.32 7.21
N LEU A 168 26.36 4.53 8.30
CA LEU A 168 26.08 5.00 9.65
C LEU A 168 27.09 6.05 10.10
N ALA A 169 28.37 5.83 9.79
CA ALA A 169 29.44 6.79 10.08
C ALA A 169 29.25 8.09 9.28
N PHE A 170 28.97 8.01 7.97
CA PHE A 170 28.85 9.19 7.10
C PHE A 170 27.54 9.98 7.29
N ARG A 171 26.40 9.29 7.43
CA ARG A 171 25.08 9.94 7.46
C ARG A 171 24.63 10.31 8.85
N GLN A 172 24.90 9.46 9.83
CA GLN A 172 24.39 9.63 11.19
C GLN A 172 25.48 10.02 12.20
N ASN A 173 26.75 10.04 11.79
CA ASN A 173 27.90 10.32 12.64
C ASN A 173 27.95 9.38 13.86
N ILE A 174 27.61 8.11 13.62
CA ILE A 174 27.60 7.04 14.62
C ILE A 174 28.71 6.04 14.28
N ASP A 175 29.76 6.03 15.08
CA ASP A 175 30.79 4.99 15.01
C ASP A 175 30.24 3.68 15.56
N THR A 176 30.10 2.67 14.71
CA THR A 176 29.60 1.33 15.08
C THR A 176 30.60 0.28 14.64
N ASN A 177 30.83 -0.74 15.47
CA ASN A 177 31.68 -1.87 15.13
C ASN A 177 30.88 -2.98 14.43
N GLU A 178 31.57 -3.87 13.71
CA GLU A 178 30.95 -5.07 13.11
C GLU A 178 30.23 -5.94 14.15
N GLU A 179 30.81 -6.08 15.34
CA GLU A 179 30.22 -6.84 16.44
C GLU A 179 28.89 -6.22 16.91
N GLU A 180 28.86 -4.91 17.21
CA GLU A 180 27.65 -4.20 17.61
C GLU A 180 26.53 -4.32 16.55
N LEU A 181 26.89 -4.19 15.27
CA LEU A 181 25.91 -4.32 14.18
C LEU A 181 25.38 -5.74 14.09
N SER A 182 26.24 -6.75 14.24
CA SER A 182 25.85 -8.16 14.19
C SER A 182 24.88 -8.54 15.32
N GLU A 183 25.08 -8.02 16.53
CA GLU A 183 24.17 -8.22 17.66
C GLU A 183 22.79 -7.61 17.37
N ILE A 184 22.74 -6.40 16.81
CA ILE A 184 21.48 -5.74 16.44
C ILE A 184 20.77 -6.51 15.33
N ILE A 185 21.50 -7.01 14.33
CA ILE A 185 20.92 -7.86 13.27
C ILE A 185 20.30 -9.12 13.88
N LEU A 186 20.99 -9.78 14.82
CA LEU A 186 20.45 -10.97 15.51
C LEU A 186 19.17 -10.65 16.31
N MET A 187 19.08 -9.46 16.91
CA MET A 187 17.85 -9.00 17.57
C MET A 187 16.72 -8.79 16.55
N ILE A 188 17.00 -8.15 15.42
CA ILE A 188 16.02 -7.93 14.36
C ILE A 188 15.57 -9.26 13.74
N GLN A 189 16.44 -10.26 13.63
CA GLN A 189 16.08 -11.59 13.11
C GLN A 189 15.09 -12.36 14.01
N GLN A 190 14.87 -11.90 15.24
CA GLN A 190 13.84 -12.42 16.15
C GLN A 190 12.46 -11.76 15.94
N PHE A 191 12.35 -10.80 15.03
CA PHE A 191 11.08 -10.14 14.68
C PHE A 191 10.11 -11.09 13.97
N ASP A 192 8.83 -10.78 14.04
CA ASP A 192 7.76 -11.53 13.39
C ASP A 192 7.32 -10.77 12.14
N PRO A 193 7.37 -11.34 10.92
CA PRO A 193 7.48 -12.77 10.58
C PRO A 193 8.88 -13.40 10.76
N PRO A 194 8.97 -14.70 11.11
CA PRO A 194 10.25 -15.39 11.26
C PRO A 194 11.03 -15.46 9.94
N GLY A 195 12.34 -15.22 10.02
CA GLY A 195 13.24 -15.19 8.86
C GLY A 195 13.41 -13.81 8.23
N VAL A 196 12.79 -12.77 8.80
CA VAL A 196 13.10 -11.37 8.43
C VAL A 196 14.55 -11.04 8.79
N GLY A 197 15.22 -10.25 7.95
CA GLY A 197 16.61 -9.84 8.17
C GLY A 197 17.64 -10.93 7.87
N ALA A 198 17.21 -12.03 7.24
CA ALA A 198 18.12 -13.01 6.67
C ALA A 198 18.86 -12.43 5.47
N ARG A 199 20.12 -12.83 5.28
CA ARG A 199 20.93 -12.43 4.12
C ARG A 199 20.72 -13.38 2.94
N ASN A 200 20.49 -14.66 3.26
CA ASN A 200 20.35 -15.74 2.28
C ASN A 200 19.12 -16.59 2.59
N LEU A 201 18.63 -17.32 1.57
CA LEU A 201 17.51 -18.26 1.73
C LEU A 201 17.80 -19.33 2.79
N GLN A 202 19.03 -19.83 2.85
CA GLN A 202 19.46 -20.80 3.85
C GLN A 202 19.26 -20.27 5.27
N GLU A 203 19.75 -19.06 5.55
CA GLU A 203 19.60 -18.39 6.85
C GLU A 203 18.13 -18.13 7.18
N CYS A 204 17.33 -17.68 6.21
CA CYS A 204 15.89 -17.46 6.37
C CYS A 204 15.17 -18.74 6.83
N LEU A 205 15.44 -19.87 6.17
CA LEU A 205 14.83 -21.16 6.52
C LEU A 205 15.31 -21.68 7.87
N LEU A 206 16.59 -21.47 8.21
CA LEU A 206 17.14 -21.84 9.52
C LEU A 206 16.46 -21.06 10.64
N LEU A 207 16.35 -19.73 10.51
CA LEU A 207 15.66 -18.87 11.49
C LEU A 207 14.19 -19.29 11.69
N GLN A 208 13.50 -19.68 10.62
CA GLN A 208 12.13 -20.18 10.71
C GLN A 208 12.02 -21.54 11.42
N LEU A 209 12.98 -22.44 11.21
CA LEU A 209 13.01 -23.74 11.87
C LEU A 209 13.37 -23.62 13.36
N GLU A 210 14.32 -22.75 13.71
CA GLU A 210 14.72 -22.52 15.11
C GLU A 210 13.61 -21.94 15.95
N ARG A 211 12.77 -21.07 15.37
CA ARG A 211 11.63 -20.48 16.07
C ARG A 211 10.45 -21.44 16.24
N LYS A 212 10.44 -22.57 15.55
CA LYS A 212 9.30 -23.49 15.57
C LYS A 212 9.16 -24.16 16.95
N PRO A 213 8.01 -24.04 17.62
CA PRO A 213 7.79 -24.67 18.91
C PRO A 213 7.63 -26.19 18.73
N GLY A 214 8.59 -26.95 19.25
CA GLY A 214 8.61 -28.42 19.15
C GLY A 214 10.00 -28.90 18.81
N ASN A 215 10.71 -29.41 19.80
CA ASN A 215 12.05 -29.97 19.61
C ASN A 215 11.98 -31.38 19.00
N ASP A 216 11.29 -31.50 17.87
CA ASP A 216 11.19 -32.75 17.15
C ASP A 216 12.56 -33.11 16.58
N LYS A 217 12.94 -34.38 16.71
CA LYS A 217 14.18 -34.91 16.11
C LYS A 217 14.25 -34.58 14.62
N THR A 218 13.09 -34.57 13.94
CA THR A 218 12.96 -34.20 12.52
C THR A 218 13.37 -32.75 12.26
N THR A 219 13.03 -31.81 13.14
CA THR A 219 13.39 -30.39 12.99
C THR A 219 14.89 -30.17 13.20
N GLN A 220 15.50 -30.84 14.17
CA GLN A 220 16.96 -30.81 14.33
C GLN A 220 17.69 -31.41 13.13
N LEU A 221 17.15 -32.47 12.54
CA LEU A 221 17.70 -33.06 11.32
C LEU A 221 17.52 -32.13 10.12
N ALA A 222 16.38 -31.44 10.00
CA ALA A 222 16.14 -30.43 8.98
C ALA A 222 17.15 -29.27 9.06
N ILE A 223 17.43 -28.77 10.27
CA ILE A 223 18.48 -27.76 10.51
C ILE A 223 19.84 -28.28 10.03
N LYS A 224 20.24 -29.49 10.41
CA LYS A 224 21.51 -30.10 9.95
C LYS A 224 21.59 -30.29 8.44
N VAL A 225 20.48 -30.65 7.80
CA VAL A 225 20.39 -30.76 6.33
C VAL A 225 20.63 -29.39 5.70
N LEU A 226 19.98 -28.35 6.20
CA LEU A 226 20.14 -27.00 5.67
C LEU A 226 21.50 -26.39 5.99
N GLU A 227 22.16 -26.70 7.12
CA GLU A 227 23.50 -26.19 7.43
C GLU A 227 24.59 -26.81 6.55
N LYS A 228 24.56 -28.13 6.35
CA LYS A 228 25.67 -28.88 5.72
C LYS A 228 25.44 -29.31 4.28
N TYR A 229 24.17 -29.48 3.89
CA TYR A 229 23.80 -30.09 2.61
C TYR A 229 22.81 -29.21 1.81
N PHE A 230 22.88 -27.88 1.98
CA PHE A 230 21.98 -26.95 1.28
C PHE A 230 22.10 -27.05 -0.25
N ASP A 231 23.33 -27.14 -0.77
CA ASP A 231 23.58 -27.26 -2.21
C ASP A 231 23.06 -28.58 -2.77
N GLU A 232 23.21 -29.68 -2.04
CA GLU A 232 22.63 -30.97 -2.41
C GLU A 232 21.11 -30.94 -2.34
N PHE A 233 20.54 -30.25 -1.36
CA PHE A 233 19.10 -30.10 -1.19
C PHE A 233 18.47 -29.33 -2.36
N THR A 234 19.06 -28.18 -2.73
CA THR A 234 18.59 -27.37 -3.87
C THR A 234 18.70 -28.13 -5.20
N LYS A 235 19.75 -28.95 -5.38
CA LYS A 235 19.96 -29.81 -6.56
C LYS A 235 19.14 -31.12 -6.53
N LYS A 236 18.31 -31.35 -5.51
CA LYS A 236 17.51 -32.58 -5.31
C LYS A 236 18.35 -33.85 -5.24
N HIS A 237 19.59 -33.77 -4.76
CA HIS A 237 20.49 -34.91 -4.59
C HIS A 237 20.27 -35.62 -3.25
N TYR A 238 19.06 -36.12 -3.05
CA TYR A 238 18.62 -36.70 -1.77
C TYR A 238 19.43 -37.93 -1.33
N GLU A 239 19.96 -38.71 -2.27
CA GLU A 239 20.79 -39.88 -1.96
C GLU A 239 22.06 -39.51 -1.18
N LYS A 240 22.67 -38.35 -1.48
CA LYS A 240 23.87 -37.87 -0.77
C LYS A 240 23.54 -37.45 0.65
N ILE A 241 22.39 -36.81 0.83
CA ILE A 241 21.89 -36.37 2.14
C ILE A 241 21.57 -37.58 3.01
N GLN A 242 20.89 -38.59 2.46
CA GLN A 242 20.58 -39.84 3.16
C GLN A 242 21.84 -40.56 3.64
N ARG A 243 22.86 -40.69 2.77
CA ARG A 243 24.13 -41.32 3.14
C ARG A 243 24.95 -40.49 4.13
N GLY A 244 24.84 -39.16 4.08
CA GLY A 244 25.60 -38.27 4.96
C GLY A 244 25.06 -38.19 6.39
N LEU A 245 23.74 -38.38 6.56
CA LEU A 245 23.05 -38.25 7.84
C LEU A 245 22.44 -39.57 8.35
N ASP A 246 22.67 -40.69 7.65
CA ASP A 246 22.10 -42.02 7.93
C ASP A 246 20.57 -41.96 8.15
N LEU A 247 19.87 -41.29 7.23
CA LEU A 247 18.42 -41.07 7.31
C LEU A 247 17.64 -42.20 6.65
N SER A 248 16.50 -42.58 7.25
CA SER A 248 15.52 -43.44 6.58
C SER A 248 14.76 -42.66 5.50
N ASP A 249 14.16 -43.38 4.55
CA ASP A 249 13.35 -42.76 3.48
C ASP A 249 12.13 -41.98 4.03
N GLU A 250 11.51 -42.52 5.08
CA GLU A 250 10.40 -41.86 5.79
C GLU A 250 10.86 -40.55 6.46
N GLN A 251 12.00 -40.57 7.17
CA GLN A 251 12.55 -39.38 7.81
C GLN A 251 12.92 -38.30 6.81
N LEU A 252 13.54 -38.70 5.68
CA LEU A 252 13.87 -37.75 4.62
C LEU A 252 12.59 -37.09 4.05
N ARG A 253 11.56 -37.88 3.77
CA ARG A 253 10.29 -37.37 3.25
C ARG A 253 9.66 -36.36 4.22
N ASP A 254 9.68 -36.66 5.52
CA ASP A 254 9.15 -35.77 6.55
C ASP A 254 9.96 -34.47 6.65
N ILE A 255 11.30 -34.55 6.58
CA ILE A 255 12.18 -33.37 6.56
C ILE A 255 11.87 -32.47 5.36
N ILE A 256 11.78 -33.06 4.15
CA ILE A 256 11.47 -32.31 2.93
C ILE A 256 10.09 -31.66 3.05
N ALA A 257 9.09 -32.39 3.53
CA ALA A 257 7.75 -31.86 3.73
C ALA A 257 7.73 -30.69 4.73
N GLN A 258 8.56 -30.75 5.79
CA GLN A 258 8.72 -29.63 6.72
C GLN A 258 9.37 -28.41 6.06
N ILE A 259 10.46 -28.59 5.32
CA ILE A 259 11.19 -27.47 4.68
C ILE A 259 10.33 -26.81 3.59
N VAL A 260 9.61 -27.59 2.78
CA VAL A 260 8.75 -27.07 1.70
C VAL A 260 7.55 -26.28 2.25
N LYS A 261 7.11 -26.57 3.48
CA LYS A 261 6.01 -25.83 4.13
C LYS A 261 6.44 -24.43 4.61
N LEU A 262 7.74 -24.16 4.70
CA LEU A 262 8.27 -22.86 5.15
C LEU A 262 8.09 -21.78 4.07
N ASN A 263 8.01 -20.52 4.50
CA ASN A 263 7.78 -19.40 3.61
C ASN A 263 9.11 -18.76 3.19
N PRO A 264 9.53 -18.84 1.92
CA PRO A 264 10.82 -18.30 1.49
C PRO A 264 10.85 -16.76 1.41
N LYS A 265 9.72 -16.06 1.57
CA LYS A 265 9.62 -14.59 1.51
C LYS A 265 8.74 -14.07 2.65
N PRO A 266 9.31 -13.80 3.83
CA PRO A 266 8.52 -13.42 5.00
C PRO A 266 7.85 -12.04 4.84
N GLY A 267 8.49 -11.08 4.15
CA GLY A 267 7.95 -9.72 3.96
C GLY A 267 6.73 -9.64 3.03
N GLY A 268 6.57 -10.63 2.14
CA GLY A 268 5.49 -10.64 1.13
C GLY A 268 4.07 -10.73 1.71
N ILE A 269 3.91 -11.33 2.90
CA ILE A 269 2.59 -11.49 3.53
C ILE A 269 1.97 -10.13 3.90
N VAL A 270 2.82 -9.17 4.30
CA VAL A 270 2.38 -7.83 4.71
C VAL A 270 2.34 -6.87 3.51
N GLY A 271 3.28 -6.99 2.57
CA GLY A 271 3.35 -6.12 1.40
C GLY A 271 2.25 -6.36 0.35
N ASP A 272 1.78 -7.60 0.18
CA ASP A 272 0.79 -7.94 -0.85
C ASP A 272 -0.64 -7.47 -0.48
N GLN A 273 -0.91 -7.28 0.82
CA GLN A 273 -2.16 -6.67 1.28
C GLN A 273 -2.23 -5.17 0.95
N ASN A 274 -1.08 -4.53 0.74
CA ASN A 274 -0.96 -3.07 0.61
C ASN A 274 -0.70 -2.60 -0.82
N LYS A 275 -0.52 -3.53 -1.77
CA LYS A 275 -0.65 -3.19 -3.18
C LYS A 275 -2.14 -3.02 -3.42
N GLY A 276 -2.63 -1.80 -3.16
CA GLY A 276 -3.98 -1.38 -3.46
C GLY A 276 -4.37 -2.03 -4.76
N GLU A 277 -5.34 -2.94 -4.69
CA GLU A 277 -5.77 -3.74 -5.82
C GLU A 277 -5.93 -2.76 -6.98
N ASN A 278 -5.17 -2.96 -8.07
CA ASN A 278 -5.24 -2.08 -9.23
C ASN A 278 -6.68 -2.10 -9.71
N TYR A 279 -7.48 -1.13 -9.26
CA TYR A 279 -8.89 -1.08 -9.59
C TYR A 279 -8.96 -0.63 -11.03
N VAL A 280 -9.24 -1.59 -11.91
CA VAL A 280 -9.53 -1.28 -13.30
C VAL A 280 -10.87 -0.55 -13.28
N ILE A 281 -10.82 0.77 -13.42
CA ILE A 281 -12.01 1.59 -13.57
C ILE A 281 -12.65 1.20 -14.92
N PRO A 282 -13.86 0.62 -14.92
CA PRO A 282 -14.51 0.27 -16.18
C PRO A 282 -15.09 1.52 -16.84
N ASP A 283 -15.10 1.53 -18.18
CA ASP A 283 -15.66 2.64 -18.96
C ASP A 283 -17.21 2.69 -18.90
N PHE A 284 -17.86 1.56 -18.57
CA PHE A 284 -19.33 1.47 -18.46
C PHE A 284 -19.77 0.36 -17.48
N PHE A 285 -20.93 0.57 -16.86
CA PHE A 285 -21.63 -0.40 -16.02
C PHE A 285 -22.90 -0.90 -16.73
N ILE A 286 -23.13 -2.21 -16.69
CA ILE A 286 -24.38 -2.82 -17.18
C ILE A 286 -25.14 -3.37 -15.99
N VAL A 287 -26.35 -2.87 -15.76
CA VAL A 287 -27.26 -3.36 -14.71
C VAL A 287 -28.44 -4.06 -15.39
N ASN A 288 -28.71 -5.30 -15.00
CA ASN A 288 -29.89 -6.03 -15.48
C ASN A 288 -31.05 -5.81 -14.52
N ASN A 289 -32.04 -5.04 -14.94
CA ASN A 289 -33.25 -4.81 -14.17
C ASN A 289 -34.42 -5.57 -14.82
N ASN A 290 -34.80 -6.71 -14.25
CA ASN A 290 -35.92 -7.55 -14.70
C ASN A 290 -35.91 -7.86 -16.22
N GLY A 291 -34.73 -8.16 -16.78
CA GLY A 291 -34.57 -8.54 -18.19
C GLY A 291 -34.37 -7.37 -19.16
N LYS A 292 -34.32 -6.14 -18.66
CA LYS A 292 -33.83 -4.98 -19.41
C LYS A 292 -32.41 -4.66 -18.96
N LEU A 293 -31.49 -4.62 -19.92
CA LEU A 293 -30.11 -4.20 -19.69
C LEU A 293 -30.05 -2.68 -19.76
N GLU A 294 -29.77 -2.03 -18.64
CA GLU A 294 -29.52 -0.60 -18.55
C GLU A 294 -28.01 -0.37 -18.52
N LEU A 295 -27.53 0.46 -19.44
CA LEU A 295 -26.11 0.76 -19.62
C LEU A 295 -25.84 2.17 -19.13
N THR A 296 -24.96 2.30 -18.14
CA THR A 296 -24.55 3.58 -17.57
C THR A 296 -23.07 3.79 -17.89
N LEU A 297 -22.73 4.87 -18.59
CA LEU A 297 -21.35 5.23 -18.87
C LEU A 297 -20.70 5.79 -17.60
N ASN A 298 -19.44 5.47 -17.38
CA ASN A 298 -18.66 6.06 -16.29
C ASN A 298 -18.19 7.45 -16.74
N SER A 299 -19.06 8.45 -16.58
CA SER A 299 -18.71 9.86 -16.80
C SER A 299 -18.20 10.43 -15.49
N LYS A 300 -16.87 10.53 -15.38
CA LYS A 300 -16.23 11.46 -14.47
C LYS A 300 -15.93 12.74 -15.22
#